data_AF-A0A9E5TML6-F1
#
_entry.id   AF-A0A9E5TML6-F1
#
_cell.length_a   1.000
_cell.length_b   1.000
_cell.length_c   1.000
_cell.angle_alpha   90.00
_cell.angle_beta   90.00
_cell.angle_gamma   90.00
#
_symmetry.space_group_name_H-M   'P 1'
#
loop_
_entity.id
_entity.type
_entity.pdbx_description
1 polymer ?
#
loop_
_entity_poly.entity_id
_entity_poly.type
_entity_poly.pdbx_seq_one_letter_code
_entity_poly.pdbx_strand_id
1 'polypeptide(L)'
;ILIAAPAAANDLTGLTFNENTFRASRNNYQDAMAICDQFVNGDGYQTFVQIAPDYSFGYGGAAAYKDACTFFGGEFIADDVFAPADTTDFTSFLGPFADTDADAFLVTWAGG
;
A
#
# COMPACT_ATOMS: atom_id res chain seq x y z
N ILE A 1 4.63 24.70 14.88
CA ILE A 1 3.97 24.01 13.75
C ILE A 1 5.04 23.30 12.92
N LEU A 2 5.00 21.96 12.90
CA LEU A 2 5.75 21.11 11.99
C LEU A 2 4.95 20.97 10.70
N ILE A 3 5.58 21.26 9.56
CA ILE A 3 4.97 21.03 8.24
C ILE A 3 5.61 19.77 7.66
N ALA A 4 4.83 18.70 7.51
CA ALA A 4 5.30 17.45 6.94
C ALA A 4 5.01 17.42 5.43
N ALA A 5 6.08 17.46 4.62
CA ALA A 5 6.07 17.24 3.18
C ALA A 5 7.45 16.70 2.75
N PRO A 6 7.57 15.64 1.92
CA PRO A 6 6.53 14.86 1.23
C PRO A 6 6.18 13.53 1.92
N ALA A 7 5.97 13.52 3.25
CA ALA A 7 5.79 12.27 4.00
C ALA A 7 4.38 11.66 3.85
N ALA A 8 4.29 10.47 3.24
CA ALA A 8 3.02 9.81 2.88
C ALA A 8 2.50 8.75 3.89
N ALA A 9 3.33 8.31 4.84
CA ALA A 9 2.96 7.27 5.82
C ALA A 9 1.72 7.63 6.66
N ASN A 10 0.73 6.75 6.75
CA ASN A 10 -0.56 7.06 7.40
C ASN A 10 -0.42 7.51 8.86
N ASP A 11 0.55 6.97 9.60
CA ASP A 11 0.78 7.19 11.02
C ASP A 11 0.86 8.67 11.42
N LEU A 12 1.45 9.54 10.58
CA LEU A 12 1.63 10.97 10.90
C LEU A 12 0.32 11.74 11.11
N THR A 13 -0.78 11.27 10.51
CA THR A 13 -2.13 11.83 10.71
C THR A 13 -3.04 10.90 11.51
N GLY A 14 -2.51 9.78 12.01
CA GLY A 14 -3.23 8.76 12.78
C GLY A 14 -2.54 8.52 14.12
N LEU A 15 -1.87 7.37 14.25
CA LEU A 15 -1.28 6.90 15.50
C LEU A 15 -0.33 7.90 16.15
N THR A 16 0.48 8.61 15.37
CA THR A 16 1.48 9.57 15.86
C THR A 16 1.05 11.01 15.64
N PHE A 17 -0.25 11.27 15.54
CA PHE A 17 -0.78 12.63 15.36
C PHE A 17 -0.34 13.56 16.49
N ASN A 18 -0.01 14.80 16.13
CA ASN A 18 0.27 15.89 17.06
C ASN A 18 -0.46 17.14 16.58
N GLU A 19 -1.10 17.87 17.48
CA GLU A 19 -1.84 19.10 17.18
C GLU A 19 -0.99 20.18 16.50
N ASN A 20 0.33 20.13 16.68
CA ASN A 20 1.29 21.04 16.06
C ASN A 20 1.76 20.58 14.68
N THR A 21 1.26 19.47 14.15
CA THR A 21 1.66 18.93 12.85
C THR A 21 0.58 19.19 11.80
N PHE A 22 0.98 19.83 10.69
CA PHE A 22 0.16 19.96 9.50
C PHE A 22 0.81 19.17 8.34
N ARG A 23 0.03 18.27 7.72
CA ARG A 23 0.43 17.53 6.53
C ARG A 23 -0.09 18.26 5.30
N ALA A 24 0.83 18.67 4.42
CA ALA A 24 0.50 19.39 3.19
C ALA A 24 0.37 18.47 1.96
N SER A 25 0.78 17.21 2.07
CA SER A 25 0.79 16.23 0.98
C SER A 25 -0.22 15.10 1.23
N ARG A 26 -0.56 14.34 0.19
CA ARG A 26 -1.42 13.15 0.30
C ARG A 26 -0.79 12.04 1.16
N ASN A 27 -1.60 11.11 1.65
CA ASN A 27 -1.14 9.91 2.35
C ASN A 27 -1.45 8.63 1.56
N ASN A 28 -0.93 7.49 2.02
CA ASN A 28 -1.11 6.20 1.36
C ASN A 28 -2.59 5.82 1.20
N TYR A 29 -3.45 6.19 2.16
CA TYR A 29 -4.88 5.88 2.09
C TYR A 29 -5.62 6.64 0.98
N GLN A 30 -5.27 7.91 0.75
CA GLN A 30 -5.85 8.69 -0.35
C GLN A 30 -5.47 8.10 -1.72
N ASP A 31 -4.24 7.62 -1.86
CA ASP A 31 -3.78 6.93 -3.08
C ASP A 31 -4.52 5.60 -3.27
N ALA A 32 -4.60 4.79 -2.21
CA ALA A 32 -5.26 3.50 -2.25
C ALA A 32 -6.75 3.60 -2.64
N MET A 33 -7.50 4.55 -2.07
CA MET A 33 -8.91 4.74 -2.40
C MET A 33 -9.12 5.10 -3.87
N ALA A 34 -8.34 6.03 -4.41
CA ALA A 34 -8.46 6.44 -5.81
C ALA A 34 -8.09 5.31 -6.78
N ILE A 35 -7.03 4.56 -6.46
CA ILE A 35 -6.54 3.47 -7.30
C ILE A 35 -7.49 2.26 -7.26
N CYS A 36 -7.94 1.86 -6.08
CA CYS A 36 -8.83 0.71 -5.93
C CYS A 36 -10.22 0.97 -6.52
N ASP A 37 -10.73 2.22 -6.51
CA ASP A 37 -11.97 2.57 -7.22
C ASP A 37 -11.83 2.31 -8.72
N GLN A 38 -10.73 2.78 -9.31
CA GLN A 38 -10.45 2.54 -10.73
C GLN A 38 -10.28 1.06 -11.03
N PHE A 39 -9.50 0.32 -10.23
CA PHE A 39 -9.28 -1.11 -10.48
C PHE A 39 -10.55 -1.94 -10.39
N VAL A 40 -11.34 -1.75 -9.33
CA VAL A 40 -12.51 -2.61 -9.10
C VAL A 40 -13.71 -2.14 -9.91
N ASN A 41 -14.06 -0.85 -9.86
CA ASN A 41 -15.26 -0.34 -10.53
C ASN A 41 -15.02 0.04 -11.99
N GLY A 42 -13.81 0.49 -12.33
CA GLY A 42 -13.44 0.89 -13.70
C GLY A 42 -12.99 -0.29 -14.55
N ASP A 43 -11.98 -1.01 -14.08
CA ASP A 43 -11.31 -2.07 -14.84
C ASP A 43 -11.88 -3.48 -14.57
N GLY A 44 -12.66 -3.63 -13.50
CA GLY A 44 -13.34 -4.89 -13.16
C GLY A 44 -12.45 -5.93 -12.48
N TYR A 45 -11.30 -5.54 -11.93
CA TYR A 45 -10.40 -6.43 -11.19
C TYR A 45 -11.05 -6.88 -9.89
N GLN A 46 -10.93 -8.17 -9.58
CA GLN A 46 -11.55 -8.79 -8.42
C GLN A 46 -10.52 -9.34 -7.45
N THR A 47 -9.35 -9.75 -7.93
CA THR A 47 -8.34 -10.45 -7.13
C THR A 47 -6.99 -9.73 -7.15
N PHE A 48 -6.39 -9.60 -5.97
CA PHE A 48 -5.19 -8.79 -5.75
C PHE A 48 -4.16 -9.57 -4.94
N VAL A 49 -2.89 -9.30 -5.22
CA VAL A 49 -1.75 -9.68 -4.39
C VAL A 49 -0.82 -8.49 -4.27
N GLN A 50 -0.04 -8.39 -3.18
CA GLN A 50 0.78 -7.20 -2.96
C GLN A 50 2.13 -7.45 -2.29
N ILE A 51 3.08 -6.59 -2.65
CA ILE A 51 4.39 -6.48 -2.02
C ILE A 51 4.67 -5.03 -1.59
N ALA A 52 5.29 -4.87 -0.43
CA ALA A 52 5.66 -3.57 0.13
C ALA A 52 6.99 -3.63 0.93
N PRO A 53 7.65 -2.51 1.24
CA PRO A 53 8.87 -2.53 2.04
C PRO A 53 8.58 -2.75 3.53
N ASP A 54 9.50 -3.41 4.24
CA ASP A 54 9.36 -3.81 5.64
C ASP A 54 9.62 -2.66 6.63
N TYR A 55 8.82 -1.59 6.53
CA TYR A 55 8.81 -0.47 7.47
C TYR A 55 7.47 0.28 7.44
N SER A 56 7.31 1.31 8.29
CA SER A 56 6.03 2.01 8.51
C SER A 56 5.30 2.48 7.25
N PHE A 57 6.02 2.95 6.22
CA PHE A 57 5.39 3.32 4.95
C PHE A 57 4.78 2.11 4.24
N GLY A 58 5.50 1.00 4.16
CA GLY A 58 5.04 -0.20 3.46
C GLY A 58 3.90 -0.88 4.21
N TYR A 59 3.96 -0.99 5.54
CA TYR A 59 2.83 -1.51 6.33
C TYR A 59 1.58 -0.65 6.17
N GLY A 60 1.73 0.68 6.25
CA GLY A 60 0.63 1.61 6.08
C GLY A 60 0.06 1.59 4.66
N GLY A 61 0.90 1.36 3.65
CA GLY A 61 0.49 1.18 2.25
C GLY A 61 -0.28 -0.12 2.03
N ALA A 62 0.28 -1.25 2.46
CA ALA A 62 -0.35 -2.57 2.34
C ALA A 62 -1.72 -2.62 3.02
N ALA A 63 -1.82 -2.08 4.25
CA ALA A 63 -3.09 -1.98 4.96
C ALA A 63 -4.10 -1.07 4.24
N ALA A 64 -3.63 0.06 3.66
CA ALA A 64 -4.48 0.98 2.93
C ALA A 64 -5.06 0.34 1.65
N TYR A 65 -4.24 -0.37 0.86
CA TYR A 65 -4.73 -1.09 -0.32
C TYR A 65 -5.67 -2.23 0.04
N LYS A 66 -5.38 -2.97 1.11
CA LYS A 66 -6.26 -4.05 1.58
C LYS A 66 -7.64 -3.52 1.94
N ASP A 67 -7.70 -2.46 2.74
CA ASP A 67 -8.96 -1.83 3.14
C ASP A 67 -9.70 -1.23 1.93
N ALA A 68 -9.01 -0.45 1.09
CA ALA A 68 -9.62 0.25 -0.04
C ALA A 68 -10.15 -0.71 -1.12
N CYS A 69 -9.36 -1.70 -1.54
CA CYS A 69 -9.79 -2.63 -2.60
C CYS A 69 -10.89 -3.56 -2.08
N THR A 70 -10.83 -4.00 -0.82
CA THR A 70 -11.95 -4.74 -0.21
C THR A 70 -13.21 -3.90 -0.04
N PHE A 71 -13.09 -2.62 0.27
CA PHE A 71 -14.24 -1.71 0.32
C PHE A 71 -14.99 -1.65 -1.02
N PHE A 72 -14.27 -1.65 -2.15
CA PHE A 72 -14.88 -1.66 -3.49
C PHE A 72 -15.30 -3.05 -3.98
N GLY A 73 -14.97 -4.13 -3.25
CA GLY A 73 -15.38 -5.49 -3.58
C GLY A 73 -14.29 -6.42 -4.11
N GLY A 74 -13.02 -5.98 -4.08
CA GLY A 74 -11.85 -6.79 -4.38
C GLY A 74 -11.40 -7.69 -3.23
N GLU A 75 -10.73 -8.80 -3.56
CA GLU A 75 -10.23 -9.80 -2.62
C GLU A 75 -8.71 -9.94 -2.74
N PHE A 76 -8.01 -10.00 -1.60
CA PHE A 76 -6.60 -10.35 -1.56
C PHE A 76 -6.43 -11.85 -1.39
N ILE A 77 -5.91 -12.52 -2.41
CA ILE A 77 -5.86 -13.99 -2.48
C ILE A 77 -4.54 -14.60 -1.97
N ALA A 78 -3.63 -13.75 -1.47
CA ALA A 78 -2.41 -14.16 -0.79
C ALA A 78 -2.11 -13.21 0.39
N ASP A 79 -1.23 -13.66 1.27
CA ASP A 79 -0.67 -12.83 2.33
C ASP A 79 0.20 -11.71 1.74
N ASP A 80 0.25 -10.59 2.46
CA ASP A 80 1.08 -9.45 2.07
C ASP A 80 2.55 -9.82 2.23
N VAL A 81 3.36 -9.58 1.19
CA VAL A 81 4.80 -9.82 1.25
C VAL A 81 5.53 -8.54 1.60
N PHE A 82 6.36 -8.60 2.64
CA PHE A 82 7.22 -7.49 3.04
C PHE A 82 8.69 -7.81 2.79
N ALA A 83 9.38 -6.92 2.07
CA ALA A 83 10.79 -7.06 1.74
C ALA A 83 11.61 -5.95 2.42
N PRO A 84 12.82 -6.24 2.95
CA PRO A 84 13.72 -5.21 3.48
C PRO A 84 13.92 -4.03 2.51
N ALA A 85 14.07 -2.81 3.03
CA ALA A 85 14.17 -1.61 2.19
C ALA A 85 15.42 -1.60 1.28
N ASP A 86 16.47 -2.33 1.66
CA ASP A 86 17.73 -2.51 0.92
C ASP A 86 17.72 -3.76 0.01
N THR A 87 16.57 -4.40 -0.17
CA THR A 87 16.42 -5.57 -1.05
C THR A 87 16.74 -5.19 -2.50
N THR A 88 17.73 -5.86 -3.08
CA THR A 88 18.08 -5.74 -4.51
C THR A 88 17.68 -6.96 -5.34
N ASP A 89 17.40 -8.10 -4.71
CA ASP A 89 16.90 -9.31 -5.36
C ASP A 89 15.56 -9.71 -4.73
N PHE A 90 14.49 -9.68 -5.54
CA PHE A 90 13.13 -9.96 -5.13
C PHE A 90 12.68 -11.39 -5.41
N THR A 91 13.56 -12.23 -5.98
CA THR A 91 13.18 -13.56 -6.49
C THR A 91 12.49 -14.43 -5.43
N SER A 92 13.02 -14.46 -4.20
CA SER A 92 12.43 -15.23 -3.10
C SER A 92 11.08 -14.68 -2.61
N PHE A 93 10.84 -13.38 -2.82
CA PHE A 93 9.62 -12.69 -2.39
C PHE A 93 8.48 -12.83 -3.40
N LEU A 94 8.78 -13.18 -4.65
CA LEU A 94 7.78 -13.41 -5.69
C LEU A 94 7.24 -14.85 -5.70
N GLY A 95 7.93 -15.79 -5.05
CA GLY A 95 7.50 -17.19 -4.94
C GLY A 95 6.05 -17.37 -4.47
N PRO A 96 5.57 -16.67 -3.43
CA PRO A 96 4.17 -16.73 -2.99
C PRO A 96 3.14 -16.32 -4.05
N PHE A 97 3.53 -15.57 -5.08
CA PHE A 97 2.63 -15.08 -6.14
C PHE A 97 2.71 -15.90 -7.44
N ALA A 98 3.69 -16.81 -7.56
CA ALA A 98 4.01 -17.47 -8.82
C ALA A 98 2.84 -18.28 -9.40
N ASP A 99 1.98 -18.82 -8.54
CA ASP A 99 0.86 -19.68 -8.92
C ASP A 99 -0.51 -19.03 -8.65
N THR A 100 -0.56 -17.71 -8.42
CA THR A 100 -1.82 -17.00 -8.15
C THR A 100 -2.47 -16.53 -9.44
N ASP A 101 -3.79 -16.70 -9.56
CA ASP A 101 -4.60 -16.15 -10.66
C ASP A 101 -5.06 -14.71 -10.36
N ALA A 102 -4.24 -13.91 -9.65
CA ALA A 102 -4.61 -12.55 -9.29
C ALA A 102 -4.73 -11.64 -10.52
N ASP A 103 -5.78 -10.84 -10.58
CA ASP A 103 -5.97 -9.84 -11.65
C ASP A 103 -4.90 -8.74 -11.61
N ALA A 104 -4.43 -8.39 -10.39
CA ALA A 104 -3.43 -7.35 -10.19
C ALA A 104 -2.40 -7.69 -9.12
N PHE A 105 -1.13 -7.41 -9.44
CA PHE A 105 -0.02 -7.41 -8.49
C PHE A 105 0.36 -5.98 -8.11
N LEU A 106 0.06 -5.60 -6.87
CA LEU A 106 0.31 -4.26 -6.34
C LEU A 106 1.73 -4.16 -5.77
N VAL A 107 2.50 -3.20 -6.26
CA VAL A 107 3.85 -2.91 -5.79
C VAL A 107 3.87 -1.53 -5.15
N THR A 108 4.06 -1.49 -3.83
CA THR A 108 4.20 -0.23 -3.08
C THR A 108 5.67 -0.03 -2.73
N TRP A 109 6.32 1.04 -3.20
CA TRP A 109 7.73 1.30 -2.87
C TRP A 109 8.02 2.79 -2.66
N ALA A 110 8.85 3.09 -1.66
CA ALA A 110 9.44 4.41 -1.41
C ALA A 110 10.69 4.26 -0.55
N GLY A 111 11.63 5.19 -0.68
CA GLY A 111 12.94 5.14 -0.02
C GLY A 111 14.02 4.62 -0.95
N GLY A 112 15.09 5.40 -1.06
CA GLY A 112 16.29 5.20 -1.89
C GLY A 112 17.32 6.25 -1.53
#